data_AF-A0A8T6RGL0-F1
#
_entry.id   AF-A0A8T6RGL0-F1
#
_cell.length_a   1.000
_cell.length_b   1.000
_cell.length_c   1.000
_cell.angle_alpha   90.00
_cell.angle_beta   90.00
_cell.angle_gamma   90.00
#
_symmetry.space_group_name_H-M   'P 1'
#
loop_
_entity.id
_entity.type
_entity.pdbx_description
1 polymer ?
#
loop_
_entity_poly.entity_id
_entity_poly.type
_entity_poly.pdbx_seq_one_letter_code
_entity_poly.pdbx_strand_id
1 'polypeptide(L)'
;MSEITNVKTALKEIMMNFDDMNNIVTNTIPKLKENPDSMLKLIESFEELKKSKLSKIESMKNEIIDYKNKISQAKLDNAKLEEEIEDLDKKQQENIKKIENIKIELKDTTEKVAKQKEEFENRSQRLKDLETKVQELIKLKESSNERIEKVKNELESDFNKKSSFVESFQRRINAMRLLITKEYLKNAQVQVIKALQKDVKMEVSKVVLSSSINEDEVKKVLQKVVELQGPIEYDSVSGSVLLKQEVDF
;
A
#
# COMPACT_ATOMS: atom_id res chain seq x y z
N MET A 1 -100.08 -123.47 58.31
CA MET A 1 -98.97 -122.62 58.80
C MET A 1 -98.16 -121.93 57.68
N SER A 2 -98.47 -122.07 56.38
CA SER A 2 -97.64 -121.48 55.30
C SER A 2 -98.11 -120.13 54.75
N GLU A 3 -99.40 -119.75 54.88
CA GLU A 3 -99.92 -118.48 54.33
C GLU A 3 -99.48 -117.25 55.15
N ILE A 4 -99.46 -117.35 56.48
CA ILE A 4 -99.04 -116.25 57.37
C ILE A 4 -97.57 -115.88 57.15
N THR A 5 -96.73 -116.88 56.87
CA THR A 5 -95.31 -116.66 56.57
C THR A 5 -95.12 -115.92 55.25
N ASN A 6 -95.91 -116.26 54.22
CA ASN A 6 -95.86 -115.56 52.93
C ASN A 6 -96.37 -114.12 53.03
N VAL A 7 -97.45 -113.86 53.77
CA VAL A 7 -97.97 -112.51 54.02
C VAL A 7 -96.95 -111.66 54.78
N LYS A 8 -96.26 -112.25 55.76
CA LYS A 8 -95.21 -111.54 56.52
C LYS A 8 -93.99 -111.20 55.67
N THR A 9 -93.59 -112.10 54.76
CA THR A 9 -92.51 -111.83 53.79
C THR A 9 -92.91 -110.72 52.82
N ALA A 10 -94.13 -110.78 52.27
CA ALA A 10 -94.65 -109.74 51.37
C ALA A 10 -94.78 -108.37 52.05
N LEU A 11 -95.25 -108.32 53.31
CA LEU A 11 -95.29 -107.06 54.08
C LEU A 11 -93.90 -106.50 54.35
N LYS A 12 -92.91 -107.36 54.59
CA LYS A 12 -91.52 -106.94 54.79
C LYS A 12 -90.92 -106.39 53.49
N GLU A 13 -91.21 -107.00 52.35
CA GLU A 13 -90.84 -106.49 51.02
C GLU A 13 -91.53 -105.15 50.73
N ILE A 14 -92.82 -105.01 51.03
CA ILE A 14 -93.55 -103.74 50.88
C ILE A 14 -92.93 -102.66 51.77
N MET A 15 -92.57 -102.96 53.02
CA MET A 15 -91.89 -102.01 53.91
C MET A 15 -90.52 -101.60 53.38
N MET A 16 -89.70 -102.56 52.90
CA MET A 16 -88.40 -102.24 52.29
C MET A 16 -88.56 -101.38 51.04
N ASN A 17 -89.54 -101.70 50.17
CA ASN A 17 -89.86 -100.89 49.00
C ASN A 17 -90.37 -99.49 49.38
N PHE A 18 -91.11 -99.36 50.49
CA PHE A 18 -91.57 -98.07 50.98
C PHE A 18 -90.42 -97.23 51.53
N ASP A 19 -89.48 -97.84 52.27
CA ASP A 19 -88.28 -97.16 52.75
C ASP A 19 -87.38 -96.74 51.58
N ASP A 20 -87.23 -97.58 50.55
CA ASP A 20 -86.50 -97.24 49.32
C ASP A 20 -87.18 -96.11 48.56
N MET A 21 -88.51 -96.14 48.40
CA MET A 21 -89.28 -95.05 47.80
C MET A 21 -89.14 -93.75 48.60
N ASN A 22 -89.21 -93.83 49.93
CA ASN A 22 -89.06 -92.67 50.79
C ASN A 22 -87.64 -92.10 50.72
N ASN A 23 -86.61 -92.94 50.63
CA ASN A 23 -85.23 -92.52 50.43
C ASN A 23 -85.03 -91.85 49.05
N ILE A 24 -85.63 -92.39 47.99
CA ILE A 24 -85.62 -91.78 46.66
C ILE A 24 -86.28 -90.39 46.69
N VAL A 25 -87.46 -90.27 47.32
CA VAL A 25 -88.21 -89.01 47.39
C VAL A 25 -87.50 -87.97 48.26
N THR A 26 -86.95 -88.38 49.40
CA THR A 26 -86.39 -87.44 50.39
C THR A 26 -84.95 -87.03 50.05
N ASN A 27 -84.15 -87.94 49.49
CA ASN A 27 -82.71 -87.71 49.30
C ASN A 27 -82.27 -87.64 47.84
N THR A 28 -82.85 -88.45 46.96
CA THR A 28 -82.36 -88.57 45.56
C THR A 28 -83.01 -87.54 44.64
N ILE A 29 -84.33 -87.37 44.72
CA ILE A 29 -85.08 -86.41 43.88
C ILE A 29 -84.62 -84.95 44.12
N PRO A 30 -84.42 -84.46 45.36
CA PRO A 30 -83.93 -83.11 45.60
C PRO A 30 -82.52 -82.87 45.05
N LYS A 31 -81.59 -83.83 45.23
CA LYS A 31 -80.22 -83.74 44.69
C LYS A 31 -80.19 -83.75 43.15
N LEU A 32 -81.10 -84.51 42.52
CA LEU A 32 -81.31 -84.49 41.07
C LEU A 32 -81.83 -83.13 40.57
N LYS A 33 -82.52 -82.36 41.40
CA LYS A 33 -83.00 -81.01 41.08
C LYS A 33 -81.93 -79.93 41.31
N GLU A 34 -81.12 -80.07 42.36
CA GLU A 34 -80.01 -79.17 42.67
C GLU A 34 -78.87 -79.24 41.63
N ASN A 35 -78.66 -80.41 41.01
CA ASN A 35 -77.58 -80.61 40.06
C ASN A 35 -77.73 -79.75 38.78
N PRO A 36 -78.90 -79.74 38.08
CA PRO A 36 -79.19 -78.80 37.00
C PRO A 36 -79.02 -77.33 37.38
N ASP A 37 -79.49 -76.92 38.57
CA ASP A 37 -79.40 -75.53 39.01
C ASP A 37 -77.94 -75.10 39.25
N SER A 38 -77.10 -76.00 39.77
CA SER A 38 -75.66 -75.76 39.95
C SER A 38 -74.91 -75.68 38.61
N MET A 39 -75.28 -76.53 37.64
CA MET A 39 -74.74 -76.49 36.28
C MET A 39 -75.14 -75.21 35.56
N LEU A 40 -76.39 -74.76 35.72
CA LEU A 40 -76.88 -73.52 35.12
C LEU A 40 -76.08 -72.30 35.63
N LYS A 41 -75.90 -72.18 36.96
CA LYS A 41 -75.08 -71.11 37.56
C LYS A 41 -73.63 -71.14 37.07
N LEU A 42 -73.05 -72.34 36.91
CA LEU A 42 -71.71 -72.48 36.38
C LEU A 42 -71.64 -72.01 34.92
N ILE A 43 -72.61 -72.40 34.09
CA ILE A 43 -72.72 -71.94 32.70
C ILE A 43 -72.86 -70.42 32.62
N GLU A 44 -73.74 -69.82 33.42
CA GLU A 44 -73.91 -68.37 33.51
C GLU A 44 -72.60 -67.67 33.86
N SER A 45 -71.88 -68.17 34.87
CA SER A 45 -70.58 -67.61 35.26
C SER A 45 -69.52 -67.74 34.15
N PHE A 46 -69.54 -68.85 33.40
CA PHE A 46 -68.65 -69.03 32.25
C PHE A 46 -69.01 -68.09 31.10
N GLU A 47 -70.29 -67.85 30.85
CA GLU A 47 -70.74 -66.90 29.82
C GLU A 47 -70.35 -65.45 30.17
N GLU A 48 -70.51 -65.06 31.43
CA GLU A 48 -70.07 -63.74 31.92
C GLU A 48 -68.55 -63.57 31.79
N LEU A 49 -67.77 -64.56 32.21
CA LEU A 49 -66.32 -64.56 32.06
C LEU A 49 -65.89 -64.53 30.58
N LYS A 50 -66.56 -65.28 29.72
CA LYS A 50 -66.32 -65.28 28.27
C LYS A 50 -66.60 -63.90 27.68
N LYS A 51 -67.72 -63.27 28.03
CA LYS A 51 -68.10 -61.94 27.58
C LYS A 51 -67.07 -60.88 28.02
N SER A 52 -66.64 -60.93 29.28
CA SER A 52 -65.61 -60.03 29.83
C SER A 52 -64.24 -60.22 29.16
N LYS A 53 -63.83 -61.47 28.89
CA LYS A 53 -62.59 -61.73 28.15
C LYS A 53 -62.68 -61.25 26.71
N LEU A 54 -63.82 -61.45 26.03
CA LEU A 54 -64.03 -60.97 24.66
C LEU A 54 -63.96 -59.44 24.57
N SER A 55 -64.61 -58.71 25.48
CA SER A 55 -64.52 -57.25 25.50
C SER A 55 -63.09 -56.75 25.76
N LYS A 56 -62.34 -57.42 26.65
CA LYS A 56 -60.93 -57.11 26.89
C LYS A 56 -60.06 -57.36 25.65
N ILE A 57 -60.28 -58.47 24.94
CA ILE A 57 -59.58 -58.77 23.68
C ILE A 57 -59.87 -57.70 22.63
N GLU A 58 -61.11 -57.25 22.53
CA GLU A 58 -61.51 -56.21 21.58
C GLU A 58 -60.86 -54.85 21.92
N SER A 59 -60.83 -54.47 23.20
CA SER A 59 -60.11 -53.27 23.67
C SER A 59 -58.62 -53.34 23.32
N MET A 60 -57.96 -54.46 23.63
CA MET A 60 -56.54 -54.66 23.33
C MET A 60 -56.27 -54.64 21.82
N LYS A 61 -57.19 -55.18 21.01
CA LYS A 61 -57.08 -55.13 19.54
C LYS A 61 -57.11 -53.69 19.04
N ASN A 62 -57.99 -52.85 19.60
CA ASN A 62 -58.06 -51.43 19.24
C ASN A 62 -56.78 -50.68 19.66
N GLU A 63 -56.27 -50.92 20.87
CA GLU A 63 -55.00 -50.34 21.32
C GLU A 63 -53.82 -50.75 20.42
N ILE A 64 -53.77 -52.02 19.98
CA ILE A 64 -52.74 -52.50 19.04
C ILE A 64 -52.83 -51.76 17.71
N ILE A 65 -54.03 -51.50 17.20
CA ILE A 65 -54.24 -50.74 15.96
C ILE A 65 -53.73 -49.30 16.14
N ASP A 66 -54.06 -48.66 17.26
CA ASP A 66 -53.62 -47.29 17.56
C ASP A 66 -52.10 -47.20 17.68
N TYR A 67 -51.46 -48.14 18.38
CA TYR A 67 -50.00 -48.20 18.46
C TYR A 67 -49.36 -48.45 17.10
N LYS A 68 -49.95 -49.32 16.28
CA LYS A 68 -49.45 -49.56 14.91
C LYS A 68 -49.51 -48.29 14.06
N ASN A 69 -50.59 -47.52 14.16
CA ASN A 69 -50.74 -46.25 13.46
C ASN A 69 -49.72 -45.22 13.93
N LYS A 70 -49.52 -45.09 15.26
CA LYS A 70 -48.49 -44.22 15.85
C LYS A 70 -47.07 -44.60 15.40
N ILE A 71 -46.76 -45.91 15.35
CA ILE A 71 -45.47 -46.40 14.86
C ILE A 71 -45.28 -46.07 13.37
N SER A 72 -46.31 -46.25 12.54
CA SER A 72 -46.23 -45.87 11.13
C SER A 72 -45.98 -44.38 10.95
N GLN A 73 -46.66 -43.52 11.73
CA GLN A 73 -46.45 -42.09 11.69
C GLN A 73 -45.04 -41.70 12.13
N ALA A 74 -44.57 -42.25 13.25
CA ALA A 74 -43.21 -42.00 13.75
C ALA A 74 -42.12 -42.41 12.74
N LYS A 75 -42.35 -43.50 11.98
CA LYS A 75 -41.42 -43.89 10.90
C LYS A 75 -41.37 -42.87 9.77
N LEU A 76 -42.51 -42.31 9.37
CA LEU A 76 -42.57 -41.27 8.35
C LEU A 76 -41.90 -39.99 8.83
N ASP A 77 -42.13 -39.60 10.09
CA ASP A 77 -41.52 -38.41 10.66
C ASP A 77 -40.00 -38.57 10.81
N ASN A 78 -39.52 -39.75 11.22
CA ASN A 78 -38.09 -40.05 11.24
C ASN A 78 -37.45 -39.95 9.85
N ALA A 79 -38.10 -40.47 8.81
CA ALA A 79 -37.57 -40.38 7.44
C ALA A 79 -37.43 -38.92 6.97
N LYS A 80 -38.40 -38.05 7.32
CA LYS A 80 -38.31 -36.62 7.02
C LYS A 80 -37.18 -35.93 7.77
N LEU A 81 -36.98 -36.27 9.05
CA LEU A 81 -35.87 -35.73 9.84
C LEU A 81 -34.51 -36.18 9.28
N GLU A 82 -34.40 -37.42 8.79
CA GLU A 82 -33.18 -37.90 8.12
C GLU A 82 -32.88 -37.10 6.84
N GLU A 83 -33.91 -36.82 6.02
CA GLU A 83 -33.76 -35.95 4.83
C GLU A 83 -33.32 -34.53 5.21
N GLU A 84 -33.93 -33.93 6.24
CA GLU A 84 -33.56 -32.60 6.74
C GLU A 84 -32.11 -32.56 7.26
N ILE A 85 -31.66 -33.61 7.94
CA ILE A 85 -30.27 -33.75 8.41
C ILE A 85 -29.31 -33.79 7.22
N GLU A 86 -29.61 -34.57 6.18
CA GLU A 86 -28.75 -34.66 5.00
C GLU A 86 -28.61 -33.30 4.28
N ASP A 87 -29.71 -32.56 4.17
CA ASP A 87 -29.71 -31.22 3.58
C ASP A 87 -28.94 -30.19 4.44
N LEU A 88 -29.03 -30.29 5.77
CA LEU A 88 -28.26 -29.46 6.68
C LEU A 88 -26.76 -29.78 6.59
N ASP A 89 -26.38 -31.05 6.49
CA ASP A 89 -25.00 -31.48 6.31
C ASP A 89 -24.40 -30.94 5.00
N LYS A 90 -25.15 -31.00 3.90
CA LYS A 90 -24.73 -30.40 2.62
C LYS A 90 -24.47 -28.90 2.76
N LYS A 91 -25.41 -28.17 3.37
CA LYS A 91 -25.26 -26.72 3.62
C LYS A 91 -24.08 -26.41 4.54
N GLN A 92 -23.84 -27.23 5.55
CA GLN A 92 -22.70 -27.08 6.45
C GLN A 92 -21.38 -27.21 5.68
N GLN A 93 -21.25 -28.25 4.84
CA GLN A 93 -20.06 -28.46 4.01
C GLN A 93 -19.81 -27.31 3.02
N GLU A 94 -20.87 -26.79 2.40
CA GLU A 94 -20.76 -25.60 1.53
C GLU A 94 -20.29 -24.37 2.30
N ASN A 95 -20.82 -24.14 3.50
CA ASN A 95 -20.41 -23.02 4.33
C ASN A 95 -18.96 -23.15 4.81
N ILE A 96 -18.50 -24.36 5.15
CA ILE A 96 -17.09 -24.62 5.48
C ILE A 96 -16.19 -24.24 4.31
N LYS A 97 -16.51 -24.69 3.09
CA LYS A 97 -15.75 -24.32 1.88
C LYS A 97 -15.72 -22.81 1.64
N LYS A 98 -16.85 -22.11 1.84
CA LYS A 98 -16.91 -20.64 1.74
C LYS A 98 -15.99 -19.97 2.76
N ILE A 99 -15.99 -20.45 4.01
CA ILE A 99 -15.12 -19.92 5.07
C ILE A 99 -13.64 -20.13 4.72
N GLU A 100 -13.27 -21.29 4.18
CA GLU A 100 -11.89 -21.57 3.76
C GLU A 100 -11.44 -20.64 2.63
N ASN A 101 -12.28 -20.43 1.62
CA ASN A 101 -11.99 -19.50 0.53
C ASN A 101 -11.81 -18.07 1.05
N ILE A 102 -12.70 -17.59 1.92
CA ILE A 102 -12.60 -16.25 2.53
C ILE A 102 -11.31 -16.13 3.35
N LYS A 103 -10.89 -17.16 4.07
CA LYS A 103 -9.62 -17.15 4.81
C LYS A 103 -8.42 -16.99 3.89
N ILE A 104 -8.43 -17.65 2.73
CA ILE A 104 -7.37 -17.53 1.72
C ILE A 104 -7.35 -16.11 1.16
N GLU A 105 -8.50 -15.58 0.73
CA GLU A 105 -8.60 -14.22 0.19
C GLU A 105 -8.18 -13.15 1.21
N LEU A 106 -8.53 -13.35 2.49
CA LEU A 106 -8.15 -12.46 3.58
C LEU A 106 -6.64 -12.47 3.83
N LYS A 107 -5.99 -13.65 3.75
CA LYS A 107 -4.55 -13.77 3.83
C LYS A 107 -3.86 -13.03 2.69
N ASP A 108 -4.29 -13.26 1.45
CA ASP A 108 -3.73 -12.59 0.27
C ASP A 108 -3.88 -11.07 0.33
N THR A 109 -5.05 -10.61 0.80
CA THR A 109 -5.32 -9.18 0.98
C THR A 109 -4.42 -8.59 2.06
N THR A 110 -4.22 -9.29 3.18
CA THR A 110 -3.34 -8.84 4.26
C THR A 110 -1.89 -8.72 3.79
N GLU A 111 -1.40 -9.69 3.00
CA GLU A 111 -0.06 -9.64 2.41
C GLU A 111 0.10 -8.48 1.43
N LYS A 112 -0.92 -8.20 0.60
CA LYS A 112 -0.94 -7.03 -0.30
C LYS A 112 -0.89 -5.71 0.48
N VAL A 113 -1.67 -5.59 1.55
CA VAL A 113 -1.67 -4.40 2.41
C VAL A 113 -0.29 -4.20 3.06
N ALA A 114 0.34 -5.26 3.53
CA ALA A 114 1.69 -5.19 4.10
C ALA A 114 2.71 -4.66 3.08
N LYS A 115 2.72 -5.20 1.86
CA LYS A 115 3.59 -4.73 0.76
C LYS A 115 3.33 -3.28 0.39
N GLN A 116 2.06 -2.88 0.27
CA GLN A 116 1.70 -1.50 -0.03
C GLN A 116 2.14 -0.52 1.06
N LYS A 117 2.07 -0.94 2.33
CA LYS A 117 2.55 -0.13 3.45
C LYS A 117 4.07 0.08 3.39
N GLU A 118 4.82 -0.97 3.11
CA GLU A 118 6.28 -0.90 2.92
C GLU A 118 6.64 0.02 1.74
N GLU A 119 5.95 -0.13 0.59
CA GLU A 119 6.14 0.77 -0.56
C GLU A 119 5.85 2.22 -0.21
N PHE A 120 4.80 2.48 0.56
CA PHE A 120 4.42 3.83 0.99
C PHE A 120 5.50 4.44 1.90
N GLU A 121 6.01 3.68 2.88
CA GLU A 121 7.09 4.13 3.77
C GLU A 121 8.37 4.46 2.97
N ASN A 122 8.74 3.61 2.01
CA ASN A 122 9.88 3.84 1.12
C ASN A 122 9.72 5.10 0.26
N ARG A 123 8.52 5.31 -0.31
CA ARG A 123 8.22 6.53 -1.10
C ARG A 123 8.22 7.79 -0.23
N SER A 124 7.71 7.69 1.00
CA SER A 124 7.71 8.78 1.97
C SER A 124 9.13 9.19 2.36
N GLN A 125 10.01 8.21 2.61
CA GLN A 125 11.41 8.49 2.90
C GLN A 125 12.11 9.15 1.71
N ARG A 126 11.90 8.62 0.49
CA ARG A 126 12.45 9.23 -0.74
C ARG A 126 11.98 10.66 -0.94
N LEU A 127 10.72 10.98 -0.59
CA LEU A 127 10.20 12.34 -0.67
C LEU A 127 10.96 13.29 0.27
N LYS A 128 11.18 12.89 1.53
CA LYS A 128 11.97 13.68 2.50
C LYS A 128 13.40 13.93 2.03
N ASP A 129 14.03 12.91 1.45
CA ASP A 129 15.39 13.04 0.91
C ASP A 129 15.42 14.03 -0.27
N LEU A 130 14.42 13.99 -1.14
CA LEU A 130 14.26 14.95 -2.25
C LEU A 130 14.01 16.37 -1.75
N GLU A 131 13.15 16.55 -0.75
CA GLU A 131 12.90 17.86 -0.12
C GLU A 131 14.19 18.46 0.45
N THR A 132 14.98 17.63 1.16
CA THR A 132 16.28 18.04 1.71
C THR A 132 17.22 18.48 0.59
N LYS A 133 17.31 17.68 -0.49
CA LYS A 133 18.16 17.99 -1.64
C LYS A 133 17.73 19.26 -2.37
N VAL A 134 16.43 19.53 -2.46
CA VAL A 134 15.91 20.79 -3.02
C VAL A 134 16.35 21.98 -2.17
N GLN A 135 16.25 21.89 -0.85
CA GLN A 135 16.71 22.95 0.07
C GLN A 135 18.22 23.21 -0.07
N GLU A 136 19.03 22.16 -0.20
CA GLU A 136 20.46 22.30 -0.46
C GLU A 136 20.76 22.99 -1.80
N LEU A 137 20.04 22.61 -2.87
CA LEU A 137 20.19 23.23 -4.17
C LEU A 137 19.78 24.71 -4.17
N ILE A 138 18.74 25.08 -3.41
CA ILE A 138 18.34 26.49 -3.23
C ILE A 138 19.48 27.27 -2.58
N LYS A 139 20.03 26.78 -1.47
CA LYS A 139 21.18 27.42 -0.79
C LYS A 139 22.39 27.55 -1.70
N LEU A 140 22.68 26.51 -2.49
CA LEU A 140 23.79 26.53 -3.44
C LEU A 140 23.58 27.56 -4.56
N LYS A 141 22.35 27.68 -5.06
CA LYS A 141 21.96 28.68 -6.05
C LYS A 141 22.12 30.09 -5.50
N GLU A 142 21.63 30.35 -4.29
CA GLU A 142 21.77 31.64 -3.60
C GLU A 142 23.26 32.00 -3.43
N SER A 143 24.06 31.08 -2.90
CA SER A 143 25.51 31.30 -2.74
C SER A 143 26.23 31.55 -4.07
N SER A 144 25.85 30.84 -5.14
CA SER A 144 26.39 31.08 -6.48
C SER A 144 26.00 32.46 -7.00
N ASN A 145 24.75 32.89 -6.83
CA ASN A 145 24.29 34.21 -7.25
C ASN A 145 25.05 35.33 -6.51
N GLU A 146 25.27 35.19 -5.20
CA GLU A 146 26.08 36.14 -4.43
C GLU A 146 27.51 36.24 -4.97
N ARG A 147 28.12 35.10 -5.33
CA ARG A 147 29.48 35.09 -5.92
C ARG A 147 29.50 35.77 -7.28
N ILE A 148 28.50 35.52 -8.13
CA ILE A 148 28.36 36.16 -9.43
C ILE A 148 28.25 37.68 -9.27
N GLU A 149 27.42 38.16 -8.34
CA GLU A 149 27.25 39.60 -8.13
C GLU A 149 28.52 40.26 -7.58
N LYS A 150 29.26 39.57 -6.69
CA LYS A 150 30.58 40.03 -6.23
C LYS A 150 31.56 40.19 -7.40
N VAL A 151 31.72 39.15 -8.22
CA VAL A 151 32.63 39.17 -9.37
C VAL A 151 32.23 40.24 -10.37
N LYS A 152 30.93 40.41 -10.63
CA LYS A 152 30.41 41.46 -11.51
C LYS A 152 30.77 42.86 -10.99
N ASN A 153 30.56 43.12 -9.70
CA ASN A 153 30.89 44.42 -9.09
C ASN A 153 32.41 44.70 -9.10
N GLU A 154 33.23 43.67 -8.84
CA GLU A 154 34.69 43.77 -8.94
C GLU A 154 35.13 44.11 -10.37
N LEU A 155 34.57 43.41 -11.35
CA LEU A 155 34.87 43.64 -12.77
C LEU A 155 34.43 45.03 -13.24
N GLU A 156 33.26 45.49 -12.83
CA GLU A 156 32.75 46.83 -13.14
C GLU A 156 33.61 47.93 -12.51
N SER A 157 34.02 47.74 -11.25
CA SER A 157 34.95 48.64 -10.56
C SER A 157 36.29 48.75 -11.30
N ASP A 158 36.87 47.61 -11.68
CA ASP A 158 38.15 47.58 -12.39
C ASP A 158 38.06 48.11 -13.82
N PHE A 159 36.94 47.86 -14.51
CA PHE A 159 36.66 48.48 -15.79
C PHE A 159 36.59 50.00 -15.67
N ASN A 160 35.85 50.53 -14.70
CA ASN A 160 35.71 51.97 -14.47
C ASN A 160 37.05 52.65 -14.11
N LYS A 161 37.89 51.99 -13.30
CA LYS A 161 39.26 52.46 -13.01
C LYS A 161 40.11 52.51 -14.28
N LYS A 162 40.08 51.47 -15.11
CA LYS A 162 40.84 51.44 -16.37
C LYS A 162 40.31 52.47 -17.36
N SER A 163 38.99 52.63 -17.47
CA SER A 163 38.36 53.62 -18.36
C SER A 163 38.77 55.04 -17.97
N SER A 164 38.61 55.40 -16.69
CA SER A 164 39.00 56.73 -16.19
C SER A 164 40.50 57.01 -16.33
N PHE A 165 41.34 55.99 -16.15
CA PHE A 165 42.78 56.07 -16.43
C PHE A 165 43.01 56.37 -17.91
N VAL A 166 42.45 55.59 -18.83
CA VAL A 166 42.59 55.79 -20.29
C VAL A 166 42.11 57.18 -20.70
N GLU A 167 40.96 57.64 -20.20
CA GLU A 167 40.48 59.00 -20.45
C GLU A 167 41.44 60.07 -19.93
N SER A 168 41.97 59.89 -18.71
CA SER A 168 42.96 60.81 -18.13
C SER A 168 44.26 60.83 -18.93
N PHE A 169 44.73 59.68 -19.40
CA PHE A 169 45.86 59.59 -20.32
C PHE A 169 45.56 60.28 -21.64
N GLN A 170 44.39 60.05 -22.24
CA GLN A 170 43.99 60.70 -23.48
C GLN A 170 43.91 62.22 -23.33
N ARG A 171 43.33 62.71 -22.22
CA ARG A 171 43.28 64.16 -21.90
C ARG A 171 44.68 64.75 -21.77
N ARG A 172 45.61 64.07 -21.09
CA ARG A 172 47.00 64.50 -20.95
C ARG A 172 47.76 64.48 -22.28
N ILE A 173 47.57 63.45 -23.09
CA ILE A 173 48.14 63.38 -24.45
C ILE A 173 47.62 64.55 -25.27
N ASN A 174 46.30 64.75 -25.35
CA ASN A 174 45.72 65.86 -26.10
C ASN A 174 46.21 67.24 -25.60
N ALA A 175 46.37 67.41 -24.29
CA ALA A 175 46.89 68.66 -23.73
C ALA A 175 48.38 68.87 -24.08
N MET A 176 49.20 67.82 -23.98
CA MET A 176 50.61 67.86 -24.39
C MET A 176 50.73 68.15 -25.88
N ARG A 177 49.91 67.50 -26.71
CA ARG A 177 49.85 67.76 -28.15
C ARG A 177 49.58 69.23 -28.42
N LEU A 178 48.52 69.78 -27.83
CA LEU A 178 48.16 71.19 -27.98
C LEU A 178 49.25 72.16 -27.51
N LEU A 179 49.98 71.85 -26.43
CA LEU A 179 51.12 72.66 -25.97
C LEU A 179 52.31 72.60 -26.94
N ILE A 180 52.54 71.45 -27.58
CA ILE A 180 53.56 71.28 -28.62
C ILE A 180 53.16 72.00 -29.92
N THR A 181 51.89 71.92 -30.31
CA THR A 181 51.36 72.60 -31.51
C THR A 181 51.39 74.12 -31.34
N LYS A 182 51.06 74.64 -30.15
CA LYS A 182 51.10 76.08 -29.84
C LYS A 182 52.49 76.60 -29.44
N GLU A 183 53.53 75.78 -29.58
CA GLU A 183 54.93 76.12 -29.28
C GLU A 183 55.23 76.56 -27.84
N TYR A 184 54.34 76.26 -26.89
CA TYR A 184 54.57 76.54 -25.47
C TYR A 184 55.60 75.58 -24.85
N LEU A 185 55.76 74.38 -25.41
CA LEU A 185 56.79 73.42 -25.02
C LEU A 185 57.96 73.43 -26.02
N LYS A 186 59.03 74.16 -25.68
CA LYS A 186 60.31 74.19 -26.41
C LYS A 186 61.31 73.20 -25.80
N ASN A 187 60.92 71.93 -25.69
CA ASN A 187 61.82 70.88 -25.25
C ASN A 187 62.75 70.46 -26.40
N ALA A 188 64.04 70.31 -26.12
CA ALA A 188 65.05 69.85 -27.06
C ALA A 188 64.64 68.57 -27.81
N GLN A 189 63.95 67.64 -27.14
CA GLN A 189 63.46 66.41 -27.77
C GLN A 189 62.41 66.67 -28.86
N VAL A 190 61.47 67.58 -28.61
CA VAL A 190 60.38 67.90 -29.55
C VAL A 190 60.94 68.65 -30.77
N GLN A 191 61.88 69.58 -30.54
CA GLN A 191 62.53 70.36 -31.59
C GLN A 191 63.40 69.48 -32.51
N VAL A 192 64.15 68.54 -31.94
CA VAL A 192 64.94 67.57 -32.72
C VAL A 192 64.04 66.65 -33.53
N ILE A 193 62.96 66.11 -32.95
CA ILE A 193 62.07 65.20 -33.68
C ILE A 193 61.27 65.95 -34.76
N LYS A 194 60.80 67.19 -34.52
CA LYS A 194 60.15 68.04 -35.55
C LYS A 194 61.08 68.37 -36.73
N ALA A 195 62.39 68.42 -36.50
CA ALA A 195 63.40 68.66 -37.52
C ALA A 195 63.68 67.44 -38.42
N LEU A 196 63.19 66.25 -38.06
CA LEU A 196 63.35 65.03 -38.84
C LEU A 196 62.24 64.86 -39.86
N GLN A 197 62.58 64.31 -41.02
CA GLN A 197 61.63 63.90 -42.05
C GLN A 197 61.47 62.39 -42.05
N LYS A 198 60.23 61.92 -42.15
CA LYS A 198 59.90 60.49 -42.20
C LYS A 198 60.60 59.82 -43.40
N ASP A 199 61.19 58.65 -43.16
CA ASP A 199 61.86 57.81 -44.17
C ASP A 199 63.06 58.47 -44.86
N VAL A 200 63.51 59.64 -44.38
CA VAL A 200 64.69 60.35 -44.89
C VAL A 200 65.84 60.19 -43.90
N LYS A 201 66.95 59.63 -44.39
CA LYS A 201 68.19 59.56 -43.61
C LYS A 201 68.87 60.94 -43.62
N MET A 202 68.90 61.58 -42.47
CA MET A 202 69.48 62.93 -42.28
C MET A 202 70.80 62.86 -41.53
N GLU A 203 71.74 63.73 -41.89
CA GLU A 203 72.96 63.95 -41.10
C GLU A 203 72.63 64.81 -39.87
N VAL A 204 73.25 64.51 -38.72
CA VAL A 204 73.03 65.24 -37.46
C VAL A 204 73.29 66.74 -37.63
N SER A 205 74.28 67.12 -38.45
CA SER A 205 74.57 68.53 -38.78
C SER A 205 73.38 69.26 -39.41
N LYS A 206 72.60 68.59 -40.26
CA LYS A 206 71.40 69.16 -40.91
C LYS A 206 70.23 69.28 -39.93
N VAL A 207 70.15 68.36 -38.97
CA VAL A 207 69.15 68.39 -37.89
C VAL A 207 69.45 69.51 -36.88
N VAL A 208 70.73 69.78 -36.60
CA VAL A 208 71.18 70.91 -35.76
C VAL A 208 70.74 72.25 -36.37
N LEU A 209 70.92 72.42 -37.68
CA LEU A 209 70.54 73.64 -38.40
C LEU A 209 69.04 73.91 -38.36
N SER A 210 68.20 72.88 -38.40
CA SER A 210 66.74 73.03 -38.38
C SER A 210 66.13 73.05 -36.97
N SER A 211 66.79 72.48 -35.96
CA SER A 211 66.28 72.38 -34.59
C SER A 211 66.69 73.53 -33.66
N SER A 212 67.62 74.41 -34.08
CA SER A 212 68.14 75.54 -33.25
C SER A 212 68.72 75.09 -31.90
N ILE A 213 69.28 73.88 -31.84
CA ILE A 213 69.88 73.26 -30.64
C ILE A 213 71.33 72.87 -30.94
N ASN A 214 72.20 72.90 -29.93
CA ASN A 214 73.60 72.52 -30.06
C ASN A 214 73.80 71.04 -30.42
N GLU A 215 74.82 70.72 -31.21
CA GLU A 215 75.06 69.36 -31.74
C GLU A 215 75.21 68.29 -30.64
N ASP A 216 75.88 68.63 -29.53
CA ASP A 216 76.03 67.71 -28.40
C ASP A 216 74.69 67.40 -27.70
N GLU A 217 73.78 68.36 -27.66
CA GLU A 217 72.44 68.18 -27.11
C GLU A 217 71.55 67.37 -28.07
N VAL A 218 71.67 67.59 -29.38
CA VAL A 218 70.98 66.78 -30.40
C VAL A 218 71.42 65.32 -30.31
N LYS A 219 72.73 65.04 -30.23
CA LYS A 219 73.25 63.67 -30.10
C LYS A 219 72.77 62.98 -28.82
N LYS A 220 72.76 63.69 -27.68
CA LYS A 220 72.22 63.18 -26.41
C LYS A 220 70.72 62.87 -26.50
N VAL A 221 69.95 63.75 -27.14
CA VAL A 221 68.52 63.55 -27.37
C VAL A 221 68.27 62.32 -28.24
N LEU A 222 68.99 62.17 -29.37
CA LEU A 222 68.84 61.04 -30.27
C LEU A 222 69.21 59.71 -29.61
N GLN A 223 70.30 59.66 -28.86
CA GLN A 223 70.67 58.47 -28.06
C GLN A 223 69.57 58.09 -27.08
N LYS A 224 69.06 59.08 -26.32
CA LYS A 224 68.00 58.84 -25.33
C LYS A 224 66.69 58.39 -25.97
N VAL A 225 66.34 58.89 -27.16
CA VAL A 225 65.13 58.45 -27.88
C VAL A 225 65.30 57.01 -28.37
N VAL A 226 66.49 56.60 -28.83
CA VAL A 226 66.77 55.19 -29.18
C VAL A 226 66.71 54.27 -27.96
N GLU A 227 67.29 54.68 -26.82
CA GLU A 227 67.25 53.92 -25.56
C GLU A 227 65.81 53.66 -25.08
N LEU A 228 64.92 54.63 -25.27
CA LEU A 228 63.49 54.53 -24.95
C LEU A 228 62.67 53.82 -26.04
N GLN A 229 63.31 53.16 -27.02
CA GLN A 229 62.67 52.48 -28.15
C GLN A 229 61.76 53.41 -28.97
N GLY A 230 62.16 54.68 -29.12
CA GLY A 230 61.46 55.65 -29.95
C GLY A 230 61.55 55.33 -31.45
N PRO A 231 60.76 56.02 -32.30
CA PRO A 231 60.61 55.69 -33.72
C PRO A 231 61.77 56.17 -34.60
N ILE A 232 63.01 56.15 -34.09
CA ILE A 232 64.20 56.58 -34.81
C ILE A 232 65.26 55.48 -34.83
N GLU A 233 66.09 55.48 -35.87
CA GLU A 233 67.38 54.81 -35.90
C GLU A 233 68.48 55.87 -35.91
N TYR A 234 69.40 55.78 -34.95
CA TYR A 234 70.53 56.68 -34.86
C TYR A 234 71.83 55.88 -34.98
N ASP A 235 72.63 56.20 -35.99
CA ASP A 235 73.97 55.65 -36.18
C ASP A 235 75.00 56.67 -35.68
N SER A 236 75.58 56.37 -34.52
CA SER A 236 76.56 57.21 -33.85
C SER A 236 77.91 57.30 -34.57
N VAL A 237 78.21 56.35 -35.46
CA VAL A 237 79.48 56.28 -36.19
C VAL A 237 79.40 57.10 -37.47
N SER A 238 78.29 56.98 -38.21
CA SER A 238 78.08 57.77 -39.43
C SER A 238 77.45 59.15 -39.19
N GLY A 239 77.04 59.45 -37.95
CA GLY A 239 76.42 60.73 -37.60
C GLY A 239 75.09 60.95 -38.34
N SER A 240 74.32 59.88 -38.54
CA SER A 240 73.08 59.91 -39.32
C SER A 240 71.89 59.36 -38.53
N VAL A 241 70.71 59.92 -38.79
CA VAL A 241 69.46 59.58 -38.13
C VAL A 241 68.36 59.36 -39.16
N LEU A 242 67.55 58.33 -38.95
CA LEU A 242 66.37 58.00 -39.76
C LEU A 242 65.13 57.97 -38.86
N LEU A 243 64.08 58.69 -39.24
CA LEU A 243 62.78 58.61 -38.59
C LEU A 243 61.94 57.52 -39.28
N LYS A 244 61.66 56.42 -38.56
CA LYS A 244 60.92 55.25 -39.09
C LYS A 244 59.41 55.44 -39.13
N GLN A 245 58.87 56.26 -38.23
CA GLN A 245 57.44 56.48 -38.13
C GLN A 245 57.18 57.96 -37.90
N GLU A 246 56.15 58.47 -38.56
CA GLU A 246 55.69 59.84 -38.38
C GLU A 246 55.20 60.02 -36.94
N VAL A 247 55.70 61.07 -36.29
CA VAL A 247 55.29 61.44 -34.94
C VAL A 247 54.22 62.51 -35.04
N ASP A 248 52.98 62.11 -34.80
CA ASP A 248 51.84 63.03 -34.75
C ASP A 248 51.86 63.81 -33.42
N PHE A 249 52.18 65.09 -33.52
CA PHE A 249 52.43 66.01 -32.40
C PHE A 249 51.19 66.76 -31.94
#